data_AF-A0A431L4I8-F1
#
_entry.id   AF-A0A431L4I8-F1
#
_cell.length_a   1.000
_cell.length_b   1.000
_cell.length_c   1.000
_cell.angle_alpha   90.00
_cell.angle_beta   90.00
_cell.angle_gamma   90.00
#
_symmetry.space_group_name_H-M   'P 1'
#
loop_
_entity.id
_entity.type
_entity.pdbx_description
1 polymer ?
#
loop_
_entity_poly.entity_id
_entity_poly.type
_entity_poly.pdbx_seq_one_letter_code
_entity_poly.pdbx_strand_id
1 'polypeptide(L)'
;MTSTTRRRLLTATAASLLLGRGGSGHGAPREVTDMAGRRVAIPARLERIASAGGSPAVNAFLFLFGLGPRIVTGLPAAFQTPAWRLQRHFAPGIASLPAVSGPPPAWTPNVEALLALRPDIAFVVSE
;
A
#
# COMPACT_ATOMS: atom_id res chain seq x y z
N MET A 1 -25.02 -55.06 -48.86
CA MET A 1 -23.80 -55.42 -48.11
C MET A 1 -23.32 -54.16 -47.37
N THR A 2 -23.98 -53.79 -46.27
CA THR A 2 -23.62 -54.12 -44.87
C THR A 2 -22.29 -53.52 -44.41
N SER A 3 -22.39 -52.57 -43.48
CA SER A 3 -21.45 -52.23 -42.39
C SER A 3 -21.20 -50.70 -42.36
N THR A 4 -21.96 -49.92 -41.58
CA THR A 4 -21.68 -49.58 -40.17
C THR A 4 -20.33 -48.87 -39.99
N THR A 5 -20.33 -47.62 -39.47
CA THR A 5 -19.49 -47.22 -38.31
C THR A 5 -19.56 -45.71 -38.01
N ARG A 6 -20.36 -45.40 -36.97
CA ARG A 6 -20.10 -44.49 -35.84
C ARG A 6 -19.75 -43.01 -36.09
N ARG A 7 -20.79 -42.19 -35.91
CA ARG A 7 -20.86 -40.96 -35.09
C ARG A 7 -19.60 -40.70 -34.24
N ARG A 8 -18.95 -39.55 -34.45
CA ARG A 8 -18.14 -38.87 -33.43
C ARG A 8 -18.54 -37.40 -33.40
N LEU A 9 -19.49 -37.10 -32.51
CA LEU A 9 -19.73 -35.76 -31.99
C LEU A 9 -18.58 -35.45 -31.03
N LEU A 10 -17.76 -34.47 -31.36
CA LEU A 10 -16.82 -33.86 -30.41
C LEU A 10 -17.28 -32.42 -30.20
N THR A 11 -18.15 -32.28 -29.21
CA THR A 11 -18.49 -31.03 -28.53
C THR A 11 -17.23 -30.42 -27.92
N ALA A 12 -16.78 -29.28 -28.46
CA ALA A 12 -15.73 -28.48 -27.84
C ALA A 12 -16.35 -27.62 -26.73
N THR A 13 -16.11 -28.03 -25.48
CA THR A 13 -16.56 -27.36 -24.27
C THR A 13 -15.81 -26.03 -24.09
N ALA A 14 -16.52 -24.91 -24.14
CA ALA A 14 -16.00 -23.60 -23.79
C ALA A 14 -15.79 -23.51 -22.28
N ALA A 15 -14.54 -23.61 -21.83
CA ALA A 15 -14.15 -23.33 -20.46
C ALA A 15 -14.06 -21.81 -20.26
N SER A 16 -15.20 -21.17 -19.99
CA SER A 16 -15.27 -19.79 -19.53
C SER A 16 -14.67 -19.70 -18.13
N LEU A 17 -13.40 -19.31 -18.05
CA LEU A 17 -12.69 -19.01 -16.82
C LEU A 17 -13.26 -17.71 -16.23
N LEU A 18 -14.37 -17.80 -15.51
CA LEU A 18 -14.88 -16.73 -14.65
C LEU A 18 -13.91 -16.55 -13.48
N LEU A 19 -12.89 -15.72 -13.67
CA LEU A 19 -12.09 -15.13 -12.60
C LEU A 19 -12.95 -14.15 -11.80
N GLY A 20 -13.89 -14.69 -11.04
CA GLY A 20 -14.53 -13.98 -9.96
C GLY A 20 -13.61 -13.99 -8.74
N ARG A 21 -12.92 -12.87 -8.48
CA ARG A 21 -12.81 -12.26 -7.14
C ARG A 21 -11.88 -11.05 -7.14
N GLY A 22 -12.50 -9.87 -7.01
CA GLY A 22 -11.82 -8.62 -6.72
C GLY A 22 -12.83 -7.51 -6.46
N GLY A 23 -13.96 -7.82 -5.81
CA GLY A 23 -14.83 -6.78 -5.27
C GLY A 23 -14.06 -6.08 -4.14
N SER A 24 -13.30 -5.05 -4.50
CA SER A 24 -12.83 -4.04 -3.55
C SER A 24 -14.03 -3.62 -2.74
N GLY A 25 -14.00 -3.79 -1.42
CA GLY A 25 -15.08 -3.33 -0.56
C GLY A 25 -15.34 -1.85 -0.83
N HIS A 26 -16.44 -1.55 -1.51
CA HIS A 26 -16.86 -0.21 -1.88
C HIS A 26 -17.45 0.48 -0.63
N GLY A 27 -16.62 0.75 0.36
CA GLY A 27 -16.97 1.80 1.30
C GLY A 27 -16.96 3.14 0.56
N ALA A 28 -17.72 4.11 1.04
CA ALA A 28 -17.62 5.47 0.53
C ALA A 28 -16.30 6.12 1.00
N PRO A 29 -15.65 6.94 0.18
CA PRO A 29 -14.56 7.80 0.65
C PRO A 29 -15.07 8.70 1.79
N ARG A 30 -14.19 9.02 2.72
CA ARG A 30 -14.49 9.84 3.90
C ARG A 30 -13.68 11.11 3.86
N GLU A 31 -14.29 12.26 4.12
CA GLU A 31 -13.56 13.50 4.30
C GLU A 31 -13.14 13.67 5.76
N VAL A 32 -11.92 14.13 5.97
CA VAL A 32 -11.40 14.54 7.29
C VAL A 32 -10.76 15.91 7.18
N THR A 33 -10.73 16.64 8.29
CA THR A 33 -9.87 17.83 8.43
C THR A 33 -8.56 17.40 9.06
N ASP A 34 -7.45 17.67 8.39
CA ASP A 34 -6.12 17.34 8.92
C ASP A 34 -5.62 18.37 9.93
N MET A 35 -4.41 18.14 10.46
CA MET A 35 -3.81 19.04 11.45
C MET A 35 -3.41 20.41 10.91
N ALA A 36 -3.39 20.60 9.58
CA ALA A 36 -3.15 21.88 8.92
C ALA A 36 -4.47 22.58 8.52
N GLY A 37 -5.63 22.03 8.91
CA GLY A 37 -6.95 22.59 8.59
C GLY A 37 -7.43 22.28 7.17
N ARG A 38 -6.76 21.40 6.42
CA ARG A 38 -7.15 21.04 5.05
C ARG A 38 -8.24 19.96 5.10
N ARG A 39 -9.22 20.04 4.19
CA ARG A 39 -10.16 18.94 3.95
C ARG A 39 -9.52 17.93 3.01
N VAL A 40 -9.37 16.69 3.47
CA VAL A 40 -8.73 15.59 2.74
C VAL A 40 -9.70 14.44 2.58
N ALA A 41 -9.93 14.02 1.34
CA ALA A 41 -10.70 12.82 1.02
C ALA A 41 -9.82 11.57 1.20
N ILE A 42 -10.23 10.67 2.08
CA ILE A 42 -9.58 9.40 2.34
C ILE A 42 -10.36 8.29 1.63
N PRO A 43 -9.70 7.48 0.76
CA PRO A 43 -10.32 6.31 0.17
C PRO A 43 -10.88 5.37 1.23
N ALA A 44 -11.95 4.65 0.90
CA ALA A 44 -12.56 3.72 1.84
C ALA A 44 -11.64 2.59 2.29
N ARG A 45 -10.64 2.26 1.47
CA ARG A 45 -9.64 1.23 1.72
C ARG A 45 -8.27 1.77 1.34
N LEU A 46 -7.34 1.70 2.29
CA LEU A 46 -5.93 2.02 2.09
C LEU A 46 -5.17 0.72 1.89
N GLU A 47 -4.36 0.62 0.86
CA GLU A 47 -3.44 -0.49 0.58
C GLU A 47 -1.98 -0.03 0.50
N ARG A 48 -1.77 1.25 0.19
CA ARG A 48 -0.44 1.84 -0.03
C ARG A 48 -0.32 3.12 0.77
N ILE A 49 0.37 3.07 1.89
CA ILE A 49 0.51 4.17 2.83
C ILE A 49 1.95 4.67 2.81
N ALA A 50 2.14 5.94 2.53
CA ALA A 50 3.45 6.59 2.59
C ALA A 50 3.60 7.41 3.88
N SER A 51 4.78 7.34 4.51
CA SER A 51 5.19 8.22 5.60
C SER A 51 6.44 9.02 5.19
N ALA A 52 6.21 10.23 4.68
CA ALA A 52 7.23 11.13 4.13
C ALA A 52 7.58 12.30 5.09
N GLY A 53 7.26 12.15 6.38
CA GLY A 53 7.62 13.09 7.44
C GLY A 53 7.29 12.50 8.81
N GLY A 54 8.16 12.71 9.79
CA GLY A 54 7.98 12.12 11.13
C GLY A 54 7.84 10.59 11.12
N SER A 55 8.44 9.92 10.13
CA SER A 55 8.09 8.55 9.74
C SER A 55 8.08 7.55 10.91
N PRO A 56 9.06 7.52 11.84
CA PRO A 56 9.00 6.56 12.94
C PRO A 56 7.78 6.70 13.85
N ALA A 57 7.34 7.92 14.13
CA ALA A 57 6.19 8.20 14.99
C ALA A 57 4.87 7.83 14.29
N VAL A 58 4.71 8.25 13.02
CA VAL A 58 3.55 7.87 12.19
C VAL A 58 3.46 6.35 12.05
N ASN A 59 4.58 5.69 11.75
CA ASN A 59 4.64 4.24 11.61
C ASN A 59 4.20 3.50 12.89
N ALA A 60 4.52 4.02 14.08
CA ALA A 60 4.10 3.41 15.34
C ALA A 60 2.55 3.32 15.46
N PHE A 61 1.83 4.36 15.05
CA PHE A 61 0.36 4.31 14.98
C PHE A 61 -0.12 3.34 13.91
N LEU A 62 0.51 3.34 12.73
CA LEU A 62 0.18 2.38 11.67
C LEU A 62 0.37 0.93 12.13
N PHE A 63 1.40 0.64 12.91
CA PHE A 63 1.61 -0.68 13.51
C PHE A 63 0.52 -1.04 14.50
N LEU A 64 0.14 -0.11 15.39
CA LEU A 64 -0.94 -0.30 16.36
C LEU A 64 -2.27 -0.66 15.67
N PHE A 65 -2.56 -0.08 14.51
CA PHE A 65 -3.75 -0.36 13.72
C PHE A 65 -3.61 -1.56 12.76
N GLY A 66 -2.49 -2.30 12.81
CA GLY A 66 -2.24 -3.45 11.94
C GLY A 66 -1.99 -3.08 10.47
N LEU A 67 -1.64 -1.83 10.18
CA LEU A 67 -1.41 -1.29 8.84
C LEU A 67 0.07 -1.33 8.41
N GLY A 68 0.97 -1.87 9.24
CA GLY A 68 2.40 -2.03 8.93
C GLY A 68 2.69 -2.66 7.55
N PRO A 69 1.99 -3.75 7.15
CA PRO A 69 2.19 -4.37 5.83
C PRO A 69 1.82 -3.49 4.62
N ARG A 70 1.10 -2.38 4.84
CA ARG A 70 0.66 -1.44 3.79
C ARG A 70 1.59 -0.25 3.63
N ILE A 71 2.62 -0.14 4.46
CA ILE A 71 3.62 0.93 4.34
C ILE A 71 4.47 0.68 3.11
N VAL A 72 4.61 1.69 2.24
CA VAL A 72 5.40 1.61 1.00
C VAL A 72 6.70 2.40 1.06
N THR A 73 6.95 3.11 2.16
CA THR A 73 8.14 3.95 2.38
C THR A 73 9.05 3.36 3.44
N GLY A 74 10.35 3.49 3.22
CA GLY A 74 11.38 3.14 4.18
C GLY A 74 11.66 4.27 5.17
N LEU A 75 12.60 4.00 6.05
CA LEU A 75 13.07 4.95 7.05
C LEU A 75 14.24 5.77 6.51
N PRO A 76 14.30 7.10 6.76
CA PRO A 76 15.52 7.87 6.51
C PRO A 76 16.72 7.25 7.25
N ALA A 77 17.92 7.43 6.70
CA ALA A 77 19.15 6.79 7.19
C ALA A 77 19.38 6.98 8.71
N ALA A 78 19.05 8.16 9.25
CA ALA A 78 19.16 8.49 10.67
C ALA A 78 18.34 7.56 11.60
N PHE A 79 17.33 6.87 11.06
CA PHE A 79 16.44 5.97 11.80
C PHE A 79 16.69 4.49 11.51
N GLN A 80 17.79 4.15 10.85
CA GLN A 80 18.17 2.76 10.59
C GLN A 80 19.13 2.20 11.65
N THR A 81 19.17 2.80 12.85
CA THR A 81 20.04 2.37 13.96
C THR A 81 19.35 1.36 14.89
N PRO A 82 20.08 0.68 15.79
CA PRO A 82 19.50 -0.27 16.76
C PRO A 82 18.45 0.34 17.71
N ALA A 83 18.49 1.66 17.92
CA ALA A 83 17.48 2.37 18.70
C ALA A 83 16.07 2.26 18.09
N TRP A 84 16.00 2.10 16.77
CA TRP A 84 14.75 2.02 16.00
C TRP A 84 14.40 0.59 15.57
N ARG A 85 14.99 -0.43 16.21
CA ARG A 85 14.78 -1.86 15.87
C ARG A 85 13.31 -2.28 15.84
N LEU A 86 12.44 -1.64 16.63
CA LEU A 86 11.01 -1.95 16.67
C LEU A 86 10.31 -1.71 15.33
N GLN A 87 10.81 -0.78 14.51
CA GLN A 87 10.27 -0.59 13.16
C GLN A 87 10.38 -1.87 12.32
N ARG A 88 11.51 -2.58 12.41
CA ARG A 88 11.71 -3.88 11.73
C ARG A 88 11.01 -5.03 12.45
N HIS A 89 10.76 -4.91 13.74
CA HIS A 89 10.00 -5.92 14.47
C HIS A 89 8.53 -5.96 14.02
N PHE A 90 7.90 -4.79 13.92
CA PHE A 90 6.49 -4.67 13.52
C PHE A 90 6.29 -4.66 12.00
N ALA A 91 7.31 -4.26 11.23
CA ALA A 91 7.32 -4.34 9.77
C ALA A 91 8.68 -4.84 9.26
N PRO A 92 8.91 -6.17 9.17
CA PRO A 92 10.20 -6.77 8.83
C PRO A 92 10.84 -6.27 7.53
N GLY A 93 10.03 -5.93 6.52
CA GLY A 93 10.51 -5.42 5.23
C GLY A 93 10.76 -3.91 5.17
N ILE A 94 10.51 -3.14 6.24
CA ILE A 94 10.50 -1.68 6.17
C ILE A 94 11.87 -1.08 5.85
N ALA A 95 12.96 -1.75 6.26
CA ALA A 95 14.32 -1.29 6.00
C ALA A 95 14.74 -1.44 4.53
N SER A 96 14.08 -2.32 3.78
CA SER A 96 14.32 -2.49 2.33
C SER A 96 13.47 -1.56 1.45
N LEU A 97 12.52 -0.83 2.04
CA LEU A 97 11.70 0.13 1.31
C LEU A 97 12.48 1.43 1.06
N PRO A 98 12.17 2.17 -0.01
CA PRO A 98 12.85 3.41 -0.33
C PRO A 98 12.50 4.50 0.67
N ALA A 99 13.49 5.20 1.19
CA ALA A 99 13.28 6.44 1.94
C ALA A 99 12.89 7.56 0.95
N VAL A 100 11.78 8.25 1.21
CA VAL A 100 11.24 9.30 0.34
C VAL A 100 11.25 10.69 0.98
N SER A 101 11.97 10.85 2.10
CA SER A 101 12.14 12.12 2.78
C SER A 101 13.56 12.25 3.33
N GLY A 102 14.06 13.48 3.41
CA GLY A 102 15.30 13.81 4.09
C GLY A 102 15.27 13.53 5.60
N PRO A 103 16.41 13.71 6.30
CA PRO A 103 16.46 13.59 7.75
C PRO A 103 15.71 14.75 8.46
N PRO A 104 15.37 14.60 9.76
CA PRO A 104 14.93 15.71 10.58
C PRO A 104 16.01 16.82 10.67
N PRO A 105 15.63 18.07 10.96
CA PRO A 105 14.26 18.52 11.22
C PRO A 105 13.45 18.81 9.95
N ALA A 106 14.10 18.91 8.78
CA ALA A 106 13.47 19.39 7.56
C ALA A 106 12.48 18.39 6.94
N TRP A 107 12.75 17.08 7.02
CA TRP A 107 11.87 16.05 6.46
C TRP A 107 11.48 16.25 5.00
N THR A 108 12.31 16.97 4.22
CA THR A 108 11.98 17.39 2.85
C THR A 108 11.59 16.17 2.00
N PRO A 109 10.34 16.11 1.51
CA PRO A 109 9.88 14.98 0.69
C PRO A 109 10.54 15.00 -0.69
N ASN A 110 10.93 13.82 -1.17
CA ASN A 110 11.22 13.60 -2.58
C ASN A 110 9.90 13.27 -3.29
N VAL A 111 9.30 14.29 -3.92
CA VAL A 111 7.98 14.19 -4.56
C VAL A 111 7.97 13.14 -5.68
N GLU A 112 9.01 13.10 -6.52
CA GLU A 112 9.09 12.13 -7.63
C GLU A 112 9.15 10.69 -7.11
N ALA A 113 9.98 10.44 -6.09
CA ALA A 113 10.06 9.12 -5.46
C ALA A 113 8.73 8.74 -4.79
N LEU A 114 8.05 9.70 -4.15
CA LEU A 114 6.75 9.49 -3.52
C LEU A 114 5.67 9.15 -4.57
N LEU A 115 5.62 9.87 -5.69
CA LEU A 115 4.68 9.62 -6.78
C LEU A 115 4.91 8.26 -7.44
N ALA A 116 6.18 7.87 -7.64
CA ALA A 116 6.55 6.57 -8.20
C ALA A 116 6.02 5.39 -7.36
N LEU A 117 5.87 5.58 -6.04
CA LEU A 117 5.30 4.58 -5.14
C LEU A 117 3.78 4.45 -5.26
N ARG A 118 3.08 5.39 -5.90
CA ARG A 118 1.62 5.42 -6.03
C ARG A 118 0.89 5.17 -4.71
N PRO A 119 1.13 5.98 -3.66
CA PRO A 119 0.41 5.82 -2.39
C PRO A 119 -1.05 6.25 -2.53
N ASP A 120 -1.92 5.61 -1.74
CA ASP A 120 -3.32 6.04 -1.57
C ASP A 120 -3.42 7.25 -0.64
N ILE A 121 -2.47 7.35 0.30
CA ILE A 121 -2.34 8.46 1.25
C ILE A 121 -0.87 8.65 1.64
N ALA A 122 -0.47 9.90 1.84
CA ALA A 122 0.85 10.26 2.35
C ALA A 122 0.72 11.10 3.62
N PHE A 123 1.35 10.64 4.70
CA PHE A 123 1.55 11.43 5.91
C PHE A 123 2.82 12.26 5.78
N VAL A 124 2.70 13.56 6.06
CA VAL A 124 3.77 14.55 6.01
C VAL A 124 3.73 15.40 7.27
N VAL A 125 4.87 15.99 7.62
CA VAL A 125 4.90 17.05 8.63
C VAL A 125 4.43 18.36 7.98
N SER A 126 3.71 19.19 8.74
CA SER A 126 3.42 20.55 8.30
C SER A 126 4.70 21.37 8.41
N GLU A 127 4.95 22.21 7.41
CA GLU A 127 5.79 23.39 7.58
C GLU A 127 5.03 24.47 8.37
#